data_AF-A0A7W9HFZ3-F1
#
_entry.id   AF-A0A7W9HFZ3-F1
#
_cell.length_a   1.000
_cell.length_b   1.000
_cell.length_c   1.000
_cell.angle_alpha   90.00
_cell.angle_beta   90.00
_cell.angle_gamma   90.00
#
_symmetry.space_group_name_H-M   'P 1'
#
loop_
_entity.id
_entity.type
_entity.pdbx_description
1 polymer ?
#
loop_
_entity_poly.entity_id
_entity_poly.type
_entity_poly.pdbx_seq_one_letter_code
_entity_poly.pdbx_strand_id
1 'polypeptide(L)'
;MHDALRRTLAEHLNAGIVRLDFFAAVEHHTQNDPNGRPVHEVALLFDLTLTEPVPAASSGCELRWATDAALREIDLRPAAIADRLRSSALTANDVWWSAVT
;
A
#
# COMPACT_ATOMS: atom_id res chain seq x y z
N MET A 1 14.75 9.39 -3.29
CA MET A 1 13.68 8.45 -2.90
C MET A 1 12.54 8.45 -3.93
N HIS A 2 11.94 9.61 -4.26
CA HIS A 2 10.88 9.69 -5.27
C HIS A 2 11.27 9.09 -6.64
N ASP A 3 12.46 9.39 -7.15
CA ASP A 3 12.87 8.89 -8.48
C ASP A 3 13.09 7.37 -8.50
N ALA A 4 13.63 6.81 -7.41
CA ALA A 4 13.81 5.36 -7.28
C ALA A 4 12.45 4.65 -7.20
N LEU A 5 11.51 5.18 -6.42
CA LEU A 5 10.16 4.63 -6.33
C LEU A 5 9.40 4.74 -7.65
N ARG A 6 9.46 5.90 -8.33
CA ARG A 6 8.87 6.08 -9.66
C ARG A 6 9.43 5.05 -10.65
N ARG A 7 10.74 4.84 -10.63
CA ARG A 7 11.38 3.83 -11.48
C ARG A 7 10.90 2.42 -11.16
N THR A 8 10.91 2.02 -9.89
CA THR A 8 10.46 0.68 -9.48
C THR A 8 9.00 0.43 -9.84
N LEU A 9 8.12 1.41 -9.60
CA LEU A 9 6.71 1.32 -9.95
C LEU A 9 6.50 1.28 -11.46
N ALA A 10 7.21 2.09 -12.25
CA ALA A 10 7.13 2.04 -13.70
C ALA A 10 7.60 0.67 -14.25
N GLU A 11 8.67 0.10 -13.69
CA GLU A 11 9.18 -1.22 -14.06
C GLU A 11 8.19 -2.34 -13.71
N HIS A 12 7.51 -2.27 -12.55
CA HIS A 12 6.60 -3.32 -12.09
C HIS A 12 5.17 -3.20 -12.63
N LEU A 13 4.67 -1.98 -12.85
CA LEU A 13 3.31 -1.72 -13.29
C LEU A 13 3.22 -1.53 -14.81
N ASN A 14 4.35 -1.24 -15.48
CA ASN A 14 4.42 -0.87 -16.89
C ASN A 14 3.41 0.24 -17.25
N ALA A 15 3.27 1.22 -16.35
CA ALA A 15 2.39 2.37 -16.51
C ALA A 15 3.09 3.66 -16.06
N GLY A 16 2.70 4.77 -16.70
CA GLY A 16 3.12 6.10 -16.27
C GLY A 16 2.47 6.52 -14.95
N ILE A 17 3.16 7.40 -14.22
CA ILE A 17 2.71 7.94 -12.93
C ILE A 17 2.56 9.45 -13.03
N VAL A 18 1.31 9.91 -13.03
CA VAL A 18 0.94 11.33 -13.07
C VAL A 18 1.28 11.98 -11.73
N ARG A 19 0.84 11.37 -10.64
CA ARG A 19 1.02 11.88 -9.27
C ARG A 19 1.54 10.78 -8.38
N LEU A 20 2.48 11.12 -7.50
CA LEU A 20 3.05 10.25 -6.49
C LEU A 20 3.30 11.11 -5.25
N ASP A 21 2.49 10.88 -4.22
CA ASP A 21 2.57 11.61 -2.96
C ASP A 21 2.87 10.64 -1.83
N PHE A 22 3.91 10.95 -1.05
CA PHE A 22 4.14 10.22 0.19
C PHE A 22 2.98 10.44 1.13
N PHE A 23 2.48 9.35 1.68
CA PHE A 23 1.29 9.34 2.48
C PHE A 23 1.61 9.14 3.96
N ALA A 24 2.24 8.00 4.29
CA ALA A 24 2.59 7.68 5.67
C ALA A 24 3.70 6.64 5.74
N ALA A 25 4.36 6.59 6.89
CA ALA A 25 5.18 5.46 7.30
C ALA A 25 4.46 4.75 8.45
N VAL A 26 4.28 3.45 8.33
CA VAL A 26 3.68 2.61 9.36
C VAL A 26 4.77 1.71 9.91
N GLU A 27 5.12 1.94 11.16
CA GLU A 27 6.01 1.05 11.90
C GLU A 27 5.21 -0.15 12.40
N HIS A 28 5.72 -1.34 12.14
CA HIS A 28 5.16 -2.59 12.58
C HIS A 28 6.22 -3.41 13.30
N HIS A 29 5.92 -3.72 14.56
CA HIS A 29 6.66 -4.70 15.33
C HIS A 29 6.11 -6.08 14.96
N THR A 30 6.80 -6.79 14.08
CA THR A 30 6.40 -8.16 13.77
C THR A 30 6.81 -9.09 14.91
N GLN A 31 6.15 -10.26 14.96
CA GLN A 31 6.63 -11.37 15.78
C GLN A 31 8.08 -11.71 15.38
N ASN A 32 8.86 -12.19 16.33
CA ASN A 32 10.28 -12.49 16.16
C ASN A 32 10.57 -13.25 14.85
N ASP A 33 11.71 -12.97 14.23
CA ASP A 33 12.22 -13.76 13.11
C ASP A 33 12.30 -15.26 13.48
N PRO A 34 12.55 -16.16 12.50
CA PRO A 34 12.72 -17.59 12.79
C PRO A 34 13.82 -17.91 13.83
N ASN A 35 14.70 -16.95 14.16
CA ASN A 35 15.76 -17.06 15.15
C ASN A 35 15.44 -16.37 16.48
N GLY A 36 14.21 -15.91 16.69
CA GLY A 36 13.79 -15.26 17.94
C GLY A 36 14.17 -13.78 18.08
N ARG A 37 14.67 -13.12 17.02
CA ARG A 37 15.05 -11.70 17.06
C ARG A 37 13.86 -10.80 16.72
N PRO A 38 13.65 -9.69 17.43
CA PRO A 38 12.61 -8.74 17.08
C PRO A 38 12.89 -8.17 15.68
N VAL A 39 11.87 -8.23 14.82
CA VAL A 39 11.92 -7.64 13.48
C VAL A 39 11.09 -6.37 13.50
N HIS A 40 11.70 -5.30 12.99
CA HIS A 40 11.07 -4.00 12.82
C HIS A 40 10.84 -3.82 11.33
N GLU A 41 9.57 -3.77 10.95
CA GLU A 41 9.16 -3.50 9.58
C GLU A 41 8.63 -2.06 9.50
N VAL A 42 9.05 -1.32 8.48
CA VAL A 42 8.49 0.00 8.17
C VAL A 42 7.87 -0.07 6.78
N ALA A 43 6.56 0.06 6.72
CA ALA A 43 5.82 0.14 5.47
C ALA A 43 5.65 1.60 5.07
N LEU A 44 6.09 1.94 3.86
CA LEU A 44 5.89 3.27 3.27
C LEU A 44 4.69 3.24 2.34
N LEU A 45 3.71 4.10 2.64
CA LEU A 45 2.49 4.25 1.88
C LEU A 45 2.61 5.46 0.95
N PHE A 46 2.09 5.30 -0.26
CA PHE A 46 2.05 6.35 -1.26
C PHE A 46 0.67 6.37 -1.92
N ASP A 47 0.14 7.57 -2.10
CA ASP A 47 -0.99 7.79 -3.00
C ASP A 47 -0.45 8.03 -4.41
N LEU A 48 -1.00 7.33 -5.39
CA LEU A 48 -0.52 7.39 -6.76
C LEU A 48 -1.66 7.44 -7.76
N THR A 49 -1.48 8.29 -8.77
CA THR A 49 -2.38 8.40 -9.93
C THR A 49 -1.62 7.93 -11.16
N LEU A 50 -2.14 6.88 -11.79
CA LEU A 50 -1.55 6.30 -13.01
C LEU A 50 -2.07 7.01 -14.25
N THR A 51 -1.27 7.03 -15.32
CA THR A 51 -1.68 7.54 -16.64
C THR A 51 -2.67 6.61 -17.33
N GLU A 52 -2.55 5.31 -17.09
CA GLU A 52 -3.41 4.29 -17.68
C GLU A 52 -3.80 3.21 -16.65
N PRO A 53 -4.94 2.53 -16.85
CA PRO A 53 -5.30 1.37 -16.05
C PRO A 53 -4.25 0.26 -16.18
N VAL A 54 -3.79 -0.28 -15.05
CA VAL A 54 -2.83 -1.40 -15.04
C VAL A 54 -3.59 -2.72 -14.96
N PRO A 55 -3.31 -3.69 -15.86
CA PRO A 55 -3.88 -5.03 -15.74
C PRO A 55 -3.38 -5.72 -14.47
N ALA A 56 -4.23 -6.49 -13.80
CA ALA A 56 -3.88 -7.19 -12.56
C ALA A 56 -2.65 -8.11 -12.72
N ALA A 57 -2.39 -8.69 -13.89
CA ALA A 57 -1.19 -9.52 -14.08
C ALA A 57 0.00 -8.67 -14.54
N SER A 58 0.92 -8.32 -13.64
CA SER A 58 2.25 -7.83 -14.02
C SER A 58 3.31 -8.91 -13.82
N SER A 59 4.29 -8.94 -14.73
CA SER A 59 5.32 -9.98 -14.79
C SER A 59 6.34 -9.79 -13.67
N GLY A 60 6.08 -10.34 -12.49
CA GLY A 60 7.05 -10.40 -11.39
C GLY A 60 6.44 -10.42 -9.98
N CYS A 61 5.23 -9.88 -9.82
CA CYS A 61 4.47 -9.91 -8.57
C CYS A 61 2.98 -10.16 -8.87
N GLU A 62 2.28 -10.89 -7.99
CA GLU A 62 0.83 -11.01 -8.06
C GLU A 62 0.20 -9.67 -7.69
N LEU A 63 -0.06 -8.81 -8.67
CA LEU A 63 -0.81 -7.58 -8.50
C LEU A 63 -2.31 -7.90 -8.59
N ARG A 64 -3.13 -7.37 -7.69
CA ARG A 64 -4.57 -7.56 -7.74
C ARG A 64 -5.26 -6.29 -7.30
N TRP A 65 -6.20 -5.83 -8.13
CA TRP A 65 -7.16 -4.83 -7.70
C TRP A 65 -8.12 -5.48 -6.70
N ALA A 66 -8.21 -4.90 -5.51
CA ALA A 66 -9.13 -5.33 -4.47
C ALA A 66 -10.26 -4.30 -4.34
N THR A 67 -11.49 -4.76 -4.27
CA THR A 67 -12.61 -3.93 -3.85
C THR A 67 -12.62 -3.80 -2.32
N ASP A 68 -13.31 -2.80 -1.79
CA ASP A 68 -13.47 -2.63 -0.33
C ASP A 68 -13.98 -3.89 0.37
N ALA A 69 -14.87 -4.64 -0.28
CA ALA A 69 -15.37 -5.91 0.22
C ALA A 69 -14.24 -6.98 0.28
N ALA A 70 -13.41 -7.05 -0.75
CA ALA A 70 -12.28 -7.99 -0.83
C ALA A 70 -11.17 -7.68 0.19
N LEU A 71 -11.04 -6.43 0.66
CA LEU A 71 -10.07 -6.06 1.70
C LEU A 71 -10.29 -6.80 3.04
N ARG A 72 -11.50 -7.33 3.27
CA ARG A 72 -11.80 -8.15 4.45
C ARG A 72 -11.24 -9.57 4.34
N GLU A 73 -11.01 -10.06 3.13
CA GLU A 73 -10.57 -11.42 2.84
C GLU A 73 -9.06 -11.51 2.56
N ILE A 74 -8.41 -10.37 2.32
CA ILE A 74 -6.96 -10.29 2.06
C ILE A 74 -6.21 -10.08 3.38
N ASP A 75 -5.15 -10.87 3.61
CA ASP A 75 -4.15 -10.62 4.66
C ASP A 75 -3.28 -9.42 4.28
N LEU A 76 -3.85 -8.22 4.36
CA LEU A 76 -3.14 -6.99 4.08
C LEU A 76 -2.23 -6.64 5.26
N ARG A 77 -0.94 -6.44 4.96
CA ARG A 77 0.07 -6.06 5.94
C ARG A 77 0.62 -4.66 5.65
N PRO A 78 1.01 -3.90 6.69
CA PRO A 78 0.73 -4.12 8.11
C PRO A 78 -0.76 -4.19 8.49
N ALA A 79 -1.10 -4.96 9.53
CA ALA A 79 -2.50 -5.13 9.98
C ALA A 79 -3.19 -3.79 10.31
N ALA A 80 -2.43 -2.80 10.82
CA ALA A 80 -2.94 -1.46 11.08
C ALA A 80 -3.49 -0.74 9.83
N ILE A 81 -2.92 -1.02 8.65
CA ILE A 81 -3.43 -0.50 7.37
C ILE A 81 -4.73 -1.20 7.01
N ALA A 82 -4.78 -2.53 7.17
CA ALA A 82 -5.97 -3.32 6.92
C ALA A 82 -7.14 -2.87 7.80
N ASP A 83 -6.90 -2.64 9.09
CA ASP A 83 -7.92 -2.18 10.04
C ASP A 83 -8.42 -0.78 9.71
N ARG A 84 -7.53 0.12 9.27
CA ARG A 84 -7.91 1.46 8.81
C ARG A 84 -8.74 1.43 7.52
N LEU A 85 -8.32 0.67 6.51
CA LEU A 85 -9.06 0.55 5.26
C LEU A 85 -10.42 -0.13 5.44
N ARG A 86 -10.56 -1.03 6.43
CA ARG A 86 -11.84 -1.69 6.75
C ARG A 86 -12.79 -0.82 7.56
N SER A 87 -12.26 0.14 8.33
CA SER A 87 -13.03 1.00 9.23
C SER A 87 -13.45 2.33 8.59
N SER A 88 -12.69 2.83 7.62
CA SER A 88 -13.06 4.01 6.83
C SER A 88 -13.90 3.58 5.64
N ALA A 89 -15.06 4.19 5.43
CA ALA A 89 -15.63 4.21 4.09
C ALA A 89 -14.66 5.01 3.23
N LEU A 90 -14.00 4.37 2.26
CA LEU A 90 -13.12 5.04 1.29
C LEU A 90 -13.99 5.84 0.32
N THR A 91 -14.68 6.87 0.82
CA THR A 91 -15.39 7.81 -0.04
C THR A 91 -14.39 8.82 -0.55
N ALA A 92 -14.62 9.36 -1.75
CA ALA A 92 -13.75 10.39 -2.34
C ALA A 92 -13.56 11.65 -1.45
N ASN A 93 -14.40 11.82 -0.41
CA ASN A 93 -14.32 12.89 0.58
C ASN A 93 -13.83 12.42 1.96
N ASP A 94 -13.92 11.13 2.30
CA ASP A 94 -13.35 10.56 3.52
C ASP A 94 -11.98 9.96 3.21
N VAL A 95 -11.01 10.85 3.35
CA VAL A 95 -9.62 10.51 3.39
C VAL A 95 -9.41 9.52 4.56
N TRP A 96 -9.16 8.24 4.26
CA TRP A 96 -8.99 7.13 5.22
C TRP A 96 -7.94 7.35 6.33
N TRP A 97 -7.18 8.43 6.22
CA TRP A 97 -6.29 8.98 7.24
C TRP A 97 -6.83 10.32 7.75
N SER A 98 -7.99 10.36 8.41
CA SER A 98 -8.19 11.49 9.32
C SER A 98 -7.22 11.31 10.49
N ALA A 99 -6.17 12.13 10.51
CA ALA A 99 -5.31 12.27 11.66
C ALA A 99 -6.15 12.83 12.80
N VAL A 100 -6.56 11.96 13.73
CA VAL A 100 -6.94 12.42 15.06
C VAL A 100 -5.68 12.99 15.69
N THR A 101 -5.78 14.27 16.04
CA THR A 101 -4.76 15.10 16.71
C THR A 101 -4.59 14.66 18.16
#